data_AF-A0A1S3QDP7-F1
#
_entry.id   AF-A0A1S3QDP7-F1
#
_cell.length_a   1.000
_cell.length_b   1.000
_cell.length_c   1.000
_cell.angle_alpha   90.00
_cell.angle_beta   90.00
_cell.angle_gamma   90.00
#
_symmetry.space_group_name_H-M   'P 1'
#
loop_
_entity.id
_entity.type
_entity.pdbx_description
1 polymer ?
#
loop_
_entity_poly.entity_id
_entity_poly.type
_entity_poly.pdbx_seq_one_letter_code
_entity_poly.pdbx_strand_id
1 'polypeptide(L)'
;MCLQQLLTNLNTLTLCVFLPPQILNKYESWISFLSSVRYWMAFNIERACQSYFGCVQCISGPLGMYRNNLLHEFIEDWYNQTFMGSHCSFGDDRHLTNRVLSLGYATKYTARSKCLTETPITYLRWLNQQTRWSKSYFREWLYNAMWFHKHHLWMTYEAVITGFFPFFLIATAIQLFYQGRIWNILLFLLIVQAVALIKSSFASCMRGNIVMVFMSFYSVLYMSSLLPAKMFAIATINKAGWGTSGRKTIVTNFVGLVPISVWFTILFLGIIYTVVQETRKDFPFPDSEKIVLIVGAIVYASYWVMLLTLYMVLITKCGKRKKEQQYDMVLDV
;
A
#
# COMPACT_ATOMS: atom_id res chain seq x y z
N MET A 1 23.44 6.57 17.23
CA MET A 1 22.88 6.33 18.58
C MET A 1 21.57 5.54 18.44
N CYS A 2 21.56 4.20 18.60
CA CYS A 2 20.38 3.41 18.18
C CYS A 2 20.21 2.03 18.85
N LEU A 3 21.25 1.19 18.94
CA LEU A 3 21.09 -0.22 19.33
C LEU A 3 20.71 -0.41 20.82
N GLN A 4 21.29 0.36 21.73
CA GLN A 4 21.08 0.18 23.17
C GLN A 4 19.67 0.57 23.64
N GLN A 5 19.04 1.56 23.00
CA GLN A 5 17.63 1.90 23.23
C GLN A 5 16.65 0.92 22.58
N LEU A 6 17.08 0.17 21.56
CA LEU A 6 16.29 -0.93 21.00
C LEU A 6 16.27 -2.12 21.95
N LEU A 7 17.43 -2.45 22.55
CA LEU A 7 17.57 -3.50 23.54
C LEU A 7 16.75 -3.22 24.82
N THR A 8 16.64 -1.97 25.26
CA THR A 8 15.80 -1.63 26.42
C THR A 8 14.29 -1.72 26.18
N ASN A 9 13.83 -1.74 24.93
CA ASN A 9 12.41 -1.99 24.60
C ASN A 9 12.07 -3.48 24.52
N LEU A 10 13.08 -4.36 24.50
CA LEU A 10 12.89 -5.80 24.62
C LEU A 10 12.71 -6.17 26.10
N ASN A 11 11.49 -6.01 26.62
CA ASN A 11 11.06 -6.50 27.95
C ASN A 11 10.35 -7.86 27.83
N THR A 12 10.08 -8.54 28.95
CA THR A 12 9.55 -9.93 29.01
C THR A 12 8.32 -10.19 28.14
N LEU A 13 7.54 -9.13 27.82
CA LEU A 13 6.31 -9.18 27.02
C LEU A 13 6.46 -8.60 25.60
N THR A 14 7.56 -7.89 25.30
CA THR A 14 7.83 -7.25 24.00
C THR A 14 9.07 -7.89 23.38
N LEU A 15 8.89 -8.68 22.33
CA LEU A 15 9.99 -9.50 21.79
C LEU A 15 10.45 -9.09 20.40
N CYS A 16 9.77 -8.12 19.78
CA CYS A 16 10.17 -7.62 18.48
C CYS A 16 9.98 -6.12 18.33
N VAL A 17 10.98 -5.46 17.74
CA VAL A 17 10.99 -4.02 17.48
C VAL A 17 11.44 -3.77 16.04
N PHE A 18 10.71 -2.91 15.33
CA PHE A 18 10.99 -2.51 13.94
C PHE A 18 10.95 -0.97 13.75
N LEU A 19 11.61 -0.47 12.69
CA LEU A 19 11.93 0.95 12.47
C LEU A 19 11.38 1.54 11.18
N PRO A 20 10.91 2.80 11.14
CA PRO A 20 10.39 3.39 9.92
C PRO A 20 11.48 3.45 8.84
N PRO A 21 11.33 2.74 7.70
CA PRO A 21 12.20 2.93 6.57
C PRO A 21 11.93 4.29 5.94
N GLN A 22 12.98 5.08 5.76
CA GLN A 22 12.95 6.26 4.93
C GLN A 22 13.41 5.90 3.53
N ILE A 23 12.60 6.29 2.54
CA ILE A 23 12.96 6.06 1.14
C ILE A 23 14.10 7.00 0.74
N LEU A 24 15.24 6.41 0.41
CA LEU A 24 16.44 7.12 -0.01
C LEU A 24 16.21 7.79 -1.37
N ASN A 25 15.78 7.01 -2.36
CA ASN A 25 15.62 7.42 -3.75
C ASN A 25 14.26 8.09 -4.07
N LYS A 26 13.70 8.84 -3.11
CA LYS A 26 12.35 9.45 -3.21
C LYS A 26 12.19 10.50 -4.30
N TYR A 27 13.28 11.07 -4.81
CA TYR A 27 13.25 12.10 -5.87
C TYR A 27 13.68 11.57 -7.25
N GLU A 28 13.86 10.26 -7.40
CA GLU A 28 14.28 9.67 -8.69
C GLU A 28 13.14 9.46 -9.67
N SER A 29 11.92 9.26 -9.18
CA SER A 29 10.74 9.04 -10.01
C SER A 29 9.47 9.45 -9.28
N TRP A 30 8.41 9.63 -10.05
CA TRP A 30 7.05 9.79 -9.50
C TRP A 30 6.65 8.63 -8.58
N ILE A 31 6.97 7.40 -8.98
CA ILE A 31 6.62 6.17 -8.24
C ILE A 31 7.37 6.08 -6.92
N SER A 32 8.67 6.38 -6.93
CA SER A 32 9.47 6.37 -5.70
C SER A 32 9.04 7.48 -4.73
N PHE A 33 8.67 8.65 -5.26
CA PHE A 33 8.10 9.72 -4.47
C PHE A 33 6.77 9.32 -3.81
N LEU A 34 5.80 8.82 -4.60
CA LEU A 34 4.50 8.40 -4.06
C LEU A 34 4.63 7.23 -3.07
N SER A 35 5.56 6.30 -3.33
CA SER A 35 5.90 5.24 -2.38
C SER A 35 6.43 5.81 -1.07
N SER A 36 7.24 6.87 -1.10
CA SER A 36 7.80 7.50 0.11
C SER A 36 6.73 8.13 1.01
N VAL A 37 5.74 8.82 0.44
CA VAL A 37 4.64 9.40 1.23
C VAL A 37 3.69 8.32 1.75
N ARG A 38 3.43 7.26 0.97
CA ARG A 38 2.68 6.08 1.43
C ARG A 38 3.37 5.37 2.58
N TYR A 39 4.68 5.18 2.47
CA TYR A 39 5.51 4.57 3.51
C TYR A 39 5.44 5.36 4.80
N TRP A 40 5.55 6.69 4.71
CA TRP A 40 5.43 7.53 5.90
C TRP A 40 4.10 7.27 6.62
N MET A 41 2.98 7.23 5.91
CA MET A 41 1.66 6.90 6.47
C MET A 41 1.62 5.48 7.05
N ALA A 42 2.15 4.50 6.32
CA ALA A 42 2.17 3.10 6.74
C ALA A 42 2.89 2.93 8.07
N PHE A 43 4.09 3.50 8.22
CA PHE A 43 4.91 3.25 9.40
C PHE A 43 4.57 4.18 10.57
N ASN A 44 4.36 5.47 10.31
CA ASN A 44 4.18 6.44 11.40
C ASN A 44 2.75 6.51 11.92
N ILE A 45 1.76 6.02 11.17
CA ILE A 45 0.36 6.01 11.59
C ILE A 45 -0.13 4.57 11.73
N GLU A 46 -0.13 3.78 10.65
CA GLU A 46 -0.71 2.42 10.70
C GLU A 46 0.08 1.49 11.63
N ARG A 47 1.41 1.37 11.46
CA ARG A 47 2.26 0.53 12.35
C ARG A 47 2.39 1.10 13.76
N ALA A 48 2.40 2.42 13.92
CA ALA A 48 2.39 3.03 15.24
C ALA A 48 1.11 2.68 16.03
N CYS A 49 -0.04 2.70 15.37
CA CYS A 49 -1.32 2.27 15.96
C CYS A 49 -1.33 0.77 16.30
N GLN A 50 -0.87 -0.09 15.38
CA GLN A 50 -0.71 -1.52 15.69
C GLN A 50 0.23 -1.77 16.87
N SER A 51 1.32 -0.99 16.98
CA SER A 51 2.27 -1.09 18.09
C SER A 51 1.65 -0.67 19.41
N TYR A 52 0.79 0.34 19.43
CA TYR A 52 0.03 0.69 20.63
C TYR A 52 -0.70 -0.55 21.18
N PHE A 53 -1.38 -1.31 20.31
CA PHE A 53 -2.07 -2.55 20.67
C PHE A 53 -1.18 -3.80 20.73
N GLY A 54 0.13 -3.69 20.45
CA GLY A 54 1.06 -4.83 20.51
C GLY A 54 0.90 -5.86 19.40
N CYS A 55 0.22 -5.51 18.31
CA CYS A 55 -0.20 -6.42 17.25
C CYS A 55 0.35 -6.01 15.87
N VAL A 56 1.62 -5.58 15.81
CA VAL A 56 2.28 -5.27 14.54
C VAL A 56 2.33 -6.52 13.67
N GLN A 57 1.55 -6.56 12.59
CA GLN A 57 1.37 -7.78 11.79
C GLN A 57 2.53 -8.06 10.82
N CYS A 58 3.42 -7.09 10.61
CA CYS A 58 4.59 -7.28 9.77
C CYS A 58 5.70 -6.33 10.23
N ILE A 59 6.73 -6.91 10.84
CA ILE A 59 8.04 -6.28 11.03
C ILE A 59 8.75 -6.36 9.70
N SER A 60 9.15 -5.23 9.14
CA SER A 60 9.70 -5.19 7.79
C SER A 60 11.19 -5.56 7.78
N GLY A 61 11.65 -6.17 6.69
CA GLY A 61 12.99 -6.73 6.59
C GLY A 61 14.19 -5.77 6.71
N PRO A 62 14.11 -4.46 6.35
CA PRO A 62 15.28 -3.59 6.42
C PRO A 62 15.90 -3.48 7.81
N LEU A 63 15.12 -3.64 8.89
CA LEU A 63 15.63 -3.57 10.26
C LEU A 63 14.64 -4.10 11.30
N GLY A 64 14.46 -5.42 11.34
CA GLY A 64 13.67 -6.13 12.36
C GLY A 64 14.55 -6.80 13.41
N MET A 65 14.14 -6.76 14.67
CA MET A 65 14.82 -7.46 15.76
C MET A 65 13.86 -8.46 16.41
N TYR A 66 14.37 -9.66 16.69
CA TYR A 66 13.65 -10.76 17.33
C TYR A 66 14.52 -11.33 18.43
N ARG A 67 13.92 -11.82 19.53
CA ARG A 67 14.71 -12.52 20.56
C ARG A 67 15.19 -13.87 20.06
N ASN A 68 16.45 -14.16 20.32
CA ASN A 68 17.07 -15.40 19.85
C ASN A 68 16.40 -16.65 20.42
N ASN A 69 16.17 -16.70 21.73
CA ASN A 69 15.51 -17.83 22.39
C ASN A 69 14.11 -18.12 21.79
N LEU A 70 13.34 -17.07 21.49
CA LEU A 70 12.04 -17.18 20.85
C LEU A 70 12.14 -17.71 19.41
N LEU A 71 13.12 -17.24 18.63
CA LEU A 71 13.31 -17.72 17.25
C LEU A 71 13.57 -19.23 17.21
N HIS A 72 14.37 -19.75 18.15
CA HIS A 72 14.67 -21.18 18.22
C HIS A 72 13.41 -22.06 18.37
N GLU A 73 12.30 -21.53 18.88
CA GLU A 73 11.05 -22.28 19.03
C GLU A 73 10.34 -22.57 17.70
N PHE A 74 10.57 -21.79 16.64
CA PHE A 74 9.82 -21.92 15.38
C PHE A 74 10.63 -21.66 14.10
N ILE A 75 11.96 -21.50 14.19
CA ILE A 75 12.79 -21.17 13.03
C ILE A 75 12.72 -22.24 11.93
N GLU A 76 12.66 -23.51 12.31
CA GLU A 76 12.55 -24.63 11.36
C GLU A 76 11.19 -24.63 10.64
N ASP A 77 10.10 -24.41 11.38
CA ASP A 77 8.75 -24.26 10.81
C ASP A 77 8.66 -23.05 9.88
N TRP A 78 9.30 -21.95 10.25
CA TRP A 78 9.36 -20.74 9.44
C TRP A 78 10.13 -20.97 8.13
N TYR A 79 11.26 -21.68 8.20
CA TYR A 79 12.09 -21.96 7.03
C TYR A 79 11.39 -22.89 6.05
N ASN A 80 10.75 -23.95 6.56
CA ASN A 80 10.07 -24.97 5.75
C ASN A 80 8.60 -24.62 5.44
N GLN A 81 8.24 -23.31 5.46
CA GLN A 81 6.87 -22.89 5.23
C GLN A 81 6.35 -23.40 3.88
N THR A 82 5.26 -24.17 3.92
CA THR A 82 4.50 -24.53 2.72
C THR A 82 3.13 -23.84 2.71
N PHE A 83 2.60 -23.64 1.51
CA PHE A 83 1.23 -23.18 1.31
C PHE A 83 0.65 -23.96 0.13
N MET A 84 -0.49 -24.63 0.34
CA MET A 84 -1.16 -25.47 -0.67
C MET A 84 -0.16 -26.41 -1.41
N GLY A 85 0.72 -27.06 -0.65
CA GLY A 85 1.70 -28.04 -1.15
C GLY A 85 2.97 -27.47 -1.78
N SER A 86 3.10 -26.14 -1.91
CA SER A 86 4.28 -25.49 -2.48
C SER A 86 5.11 -24.78 -1.42
N HIS A 87 6.44 -24.87 -1.51
CA HIS A 87 7.34 -24.13 -0.63
C HIS A 87 7.21 -22.62 -0.86
N CYS A 88 7.07 -21.85 0.20
CA CYS A 88 7.01 -20.39 0.14
C CYS A 88 8.43 -19.81 0.00
N SER A 89 8.67 -19.01 -1.03
CA SER A 89 10.00 -18.43 -1.32
C SER A 89 10.10 -16.92 -1.04
N PHE A 90 9.00 -16.31 -0.60
CA PHE A 90 8.91 -14.88 -0.31
C PHE A 90 7.88 -14.58 0.78
N GLY A 91 8.07 -13.45 1.45
CA GLY A 91 7.18 -12.98 2.52
C GLY A 91 7.69 -13.28 3.93
N ASP A 92 8.97 -13.60 4.02
CA ASP A 92 9.71 -14.07 5.19
C ASP A 92 9.46 -13.19 6.41
N ASP A 93 9.55 -11.87 6.26
CA ASP A 93 9.25 -10.84 7.26
C ASP A 93 7.89 -11.01 7.94
N ARG A 94 6.84 -11.15 7.12
CA ARG A 94 5.46 -11.24 7.59
C ARG A 94 5.21 -12.60 8.22
N HIS A 95 5.75 -13.66 7.62
CA HIS A 95 5.63 -15.00 8.19
C HIS A 95 6.33 -15.10 9.55
N LEU A 96 7.54 -14.55 9.67
CA LEU A 96 8.30 -14.51 10.92
C LEU A 96 7.53 -13.77 12.01
N THR A 97 6.94 -12.63 11.67
CA THR A 97 6.08 -11.87 12.58
C THR A 97 4.83 -12.65 12.98
N ASN A 98 4.21 -13.34 12.03
CA ASN A 98 3.02 -14.15 12.25
C ASN A 98 3.30 -15.32 13.20
N ARG A 99 4.48 -15.96 13.10
CA ARG A 99 4.90 -17.01 14.04
C ARG A 99 5.04 -16.48 15.47
N VAL A 100 5.64 -15.31 15.65
CA VAL A 100 5.70 -14.64 16.98
C VAL A 100 4.29 -14.39 17.53
N LEU A 101 3.40 -13.85 16.70
CA LEU A 101 2.01 -13.60 17.09
C LEU A 101 1.25 -14.91 17.39
N SER A 102 1.54 -16.00 16.69
CA SER A 102 0.90 -17.30 16.93
C SER A 102 1.18 -17.86 18.33
N LEU A 103 2.32 -17.51 18.91
CA LEU A 103 2.72 -17.87 20.27
C LEU A 103 2.14 -16.91 21.34
N GLY A 104 1.38 -15.89 20.95
CA GLY A 104 0.76 -14.92 21.85
C GLY A 104 1.67 -13.78 22.30
N TYR A 105 2.87 -13.65 21.72
CA TYR A 105 3.80 -12.58 22.06
C TYR A 105 3.44 -11.27 21.37
N ALA A 106 3.70 -10.15 22.05
CA ALA A 106 3.47 -8.83 21.48
C ALA A 106 4.60 -8.40 20.55
N THR A 107 4.21 -7.73 19.47
CA THR A 107 5.11 -7.16 18.46
C THR A 107 4.96 -5.64 18.45
N LYS A 108 6.08 -4.91 18.45
CA LYS A 108 6.11 -3.45 18.62
C LYS A 108 6.90 -2.77 17.50
N TYR A 109 6.59 -1.49 17.31
CA TYR A 109 7.28 -0.55 16.45
C TYR A 109 7.84 0.60 17.29
N THR A 110 9.04 1.08 16.97
CA THR A 110 9.62 2.27 17.58
C THR A 110 10.00 3.31 16.53
N ALA A 111 9.63 4.57 16.78
CA ALA A 111 9.96 5.69 15.91
C ALA A 111 11.35 6.30 16.20
N ARG A 112 12.06 5.82 17.24
CA ARG A 112 13.31 6.42 17.72
C ARG A 112 14.53 6.17 16.84
N SER A 113 14.40 5.35 15.81
CA SER A 113 15.50 5.05 14.90
C SER A 113 15.06 4.95 13.46
N LYS A 114 16.03 5.10 12.55
CA LYS A 114 15.79 5.30 11.13
C LYS A 114 16.62 4.29 10.34
N CYS A 115 15.98 3.65 9.37
CA CYS A 115 16.66 2.83 8.37
C CYS A 115 16.46 3.49 7.00
N LEU A 116 17.49 3.51 6.17
CA LEU A 116 17.36 3.96 4.78
C LEU A 116 17.12 2.74 3.90
N THR A 117 16.11 2.84 3.03
CA THR A 117 15.83 1.79 2.05
C THR A 117 15.48 2.40 0.71
N GLU A 118 15.62 1.60 -0.34
CA GLU A 118 15.28 1.99 -1.70
C GLU A 118 13.92 1.40 -2.07
N THR A 119 13.20 2.10 -2.94
CA THR A 119 11.96 1.62 -3.55
C THR A 119 12.12 1.55 -5.08
N PRO A 120 11.40 0.68 -5.80
CA PRO A 120 11.47 0.67 -7.25
C PRO A 120 11.13 2.03 -7.87
N ILE A 121 11.93 2.43 -8.86
CA ILE A 121 11.74 3.68 -9.62
C ILE A 121 10.82 3.50 -10.84
N THR A 122 10.79 2.30 -11.40
CA THR A 122 9.96 1.99 -12.57
C THR A 122 8.61 1.43 -12.14
N TYR A 123 7.55 1.86 -12.83
CA TYR A 123 6.18 1.46 -12.54
C TYR A 123 5.98 -0.06 -12.58
N LEU A 124 6.51 -0.74 -13.61
CA LEU A 124 6.37 -2.18 -13.77
C LEU A 124 7.04 -2.96 -12.62
N ARG A 125 8.22 -2.53 -12.20
CA ARG A 125 8.94 -3.16 -11.08
C ARG A 125 8.23 -2.92 -9.75
N TRP A 126 7.73 -1.70 -9.54
CA TRP A 126 6.88 -1.37 -8.39
C TRP A 126 5.64 -2.27 -8.37
N LEU A 127 4.93 -2.39 -9.50
CA LEU A 127 3.72 -3.20 -9.60
C LEU A 127 3.96 -4.67 -9.27
N ASN A 128 4.99 -5.28 -9.85
CA ASN A 128 5.37 -6.67 -9.55
C ASN A 128 5.72 -6.85 -8.07
N GLN A 129 6.39 -5.87 -7.45
CA GLN A 129 6.66 -5.87 -6.02
C GLN A 129 5.37 -5.80 -5.19
N GLN A 130 4.42 -4.94 -5.56
CA GLN A 130 3.13 -4.83 -4.88
C GLN A 130 2.28 -6.11 -5.00
N THR A 131 2.28 -6.74 -6.18
CA THR A 131 1.63 -8.04 -6.37
C THR A 131 2.25 -9.10 -5.47
N ARG A 132 3.59 -9.20 -5.40
CA ARG A 132 4.28 -10.13 -4.51
C ARG A 132 3.96 -9.88 -3.04
N TRP A 133 3.96 -8.62 -2.60
CA TRP A 133 3.58 -8.27 -1.23
C TRP A 133 2.14 -8.63 -0.92
N SER A 134 1.23 -8.45 -1.88
CA SER A 134 -0.18 -8.82 -1.76
C SER A 134 -0.36 -10.33 -1.62
N LYS A 135 0.40 -11.13 -2.37
CA LYS A 135 0.37 -12.61 -2.24
C LYS A 135 0.73 -13.06 -0.84
N SER A 136 1.88 -12.60 -0.34
CA SER A 136 2.30 -12.94 1.03
C SER A 136 1.34 -12.37 2.06
N TYR A 137 0.76 -11.18 1.83
CA TYR A 137 -0.23 -10.62 2.74
C TYR A 137 -1.46 -11.52 2.86
N PHE A 138 -2.10 -11.94 1.77
CA PHE A 138 -3.28 -12.79 1.83
C PHE A 138 -2.98 -14.19 2.39
N ARG A 139 -1.81 -14.74 2.09
CA ARG A 139 -1.35 -16.01 2.68
C ARG A 139 -1.24 -15.89 4.19
N GLU A 140 -0.49 -14.91 4.67
CA GLU A 140 -0.31 -14.72 6.11
C GLU A 140 -1.59 -14.24 6.78
N TRP A 141 -2.49 -13.54 6.09
CA TRP A 141 -3.81 -13.17 6.60
C TRP A 141 -4.64 -14.41 6.97
N LEU A 142 -4.63 -15.46 6.14
CA LEU A 142 -5.29 -16.74 6.43
C LEU A 142 -4.68 -17.42 7.66
N TYR A 143 -3.34 -17.47 7.73
CA TYR A 143 -2.65 -18.01 8.90
C TYR A 143 -2.97 -17.20 10.17
N ASN A 144 -2.90 -15.88 10.07
CA ASN A 144 -3.11 -14.96 11.19
C ASN A 144 -4.51 -15.05 11.79
N ALA A 145 -5.51 -15.36 10.96
CA ALA A 145 -6.89 -15.56 11.40
C ALA A 145 -7.03 -16.65 12.47
N MET A 146 -6.13 -17.64 12.50
CA MET A 146 -6.15 -18.71 13.52
C MET A 146 -5.76 -18.23 14.92
N TRP A 147 -5.10 -17.07 15.06
CA TRP A 147 -4.57 -16.59 16.35
C TRP A 147 -5.11 -15.22 16.77
N PHE A 148 -6.11 -14.67 16.08
CA PHE A 148 -6.75 -13.39 16.46
C PHE A 148 -7.25 -13.37 17.91
N HIS A 149 -7.74 -14.50 18.42
CA HIS A 149 -8.22 -14.63 19.80
C HIS A 149 -7.11 -14.46 20.86
N LYS A 150 -5.83 -14.53 20.47
CA LYS A 150 -4.67 -14.35 21.38
C LYS A 150 -4.27 -12.88 21.53
N HIS A 151 -4.85 -11.98 20.75
CA HIS A 151 -4.43 -10.57 20.64
C HIS A 151 -5.59 -9.60 20.81
N HIS A 152 -5.26 -8.32 20.94
CA HIS A 152 -6.24 -7.26 21.07
C HIS A 152 -7.18 -7.18 19.85
N LEU A 153 -8.47 -6.88 20.07
CA LEU A 153 -9.52 -6.83 19.04
C LEU A 153 -9.20 -5.90 17.85
N TRP A 154 -8.35 -4.90 18.06
CA TRP A 154 -7.85 -4.02 17.00
C TRP A 154 -7.21 -4.80 15.84
N MET A 155 -6.49 -5.87 16.15
CA MET A 155 -5.84 -6.72 15.16
C MET A 155 -6.86 -7.36 14.21
N THR A 156 -7.93 -7.92 14.78
CA THR A 156 -9.06 -8.50 14.04
C THR A 156 -9.77 -7.45 13.21
N TYR A 157 -10.09 -6.30 13.81
CA TYR A 157 -10.72 -5.18 13.12
C TYR A 157 -9.92 -4.75 11.89
N GLU A 158 -8.62 -4.48 12.06
CA GLU A 158 -7.75 -4.07 10.96
C GLU A 158 -7.67 -5.16 9.89
N ALA A 159 -7.51 -6.43 10.28
CA ALA A 159 -7.43 -7.54 9.34
C ALA A 159 -8.71 -7.70 8.52
N VAL A 160 -9.89 -7.54 9.13
CA VAL A 160 -11.18 -7.58 8.43
C VAL A 160 -11.31 -6.40 7.46
N ILE A 161 -11.07 -5.18 7.92
CA ILE A 161 -11.18 -4.00 7.05
C ILE A 161 -10.18 -4.08 5.90
N THR A 162 -8.90 -4.34 6.17
CA THR A 162 -7.86 -4.37 5.12
C THR A 162 -8.00 -5.56 4.17
N GLY A 163 -8.53 -6.69 4.65
CA GLY A 163 -8.81 -7.89 3.86
C GLY A 163 -10.01 -7.71 2.93
N PHE A 164 -11.14 -7.21 3.44
CA PHE A 164 -12.41 -7.15 2.68
C PHE A 164 -12.61 -5.86 1.88
N PHE A 165 -12.04 -4.73 2.32
CA PHE A 165 -12.21 -3.43 1.65
C PHE A 165 -11.86 -3.42 0.15
N PRO A 166 -10.80 -4.13 -0.34
CA PRO A 166 -10.53 -4.23 -1.77
C PRO A 166 -11.68 -4.84 -2.57
N PHE A 167 -12.34 -5.88 -2.05
CA PHE A 167 -13.46 -6.55 -2.72
C PHE A 167 -14.68 -5.64 -2.76
N PHE A 168 -14.98 -4.97 -1.65
CA PHE A 168 -16.07 -4.00 -1.58
C PHE A 168 -15.89 -2.87 -2.61
N LEU A 169 -14.67 -2.31 -2.73
CA LEU A 169 -14.38 -1.27 -3.71
C LEU A 169 -14.50 -1.75 -5.15
N ILE A 170 -14.03 -2.97 -5.44
CA ILE A 170 -14.13 -3.56 -6.78
C ILE A 170 -15.59 -3.81 -7.15
N ALA A 171 -16.38 -4.41 -6.25
CA ALA A 171 -17.79 -4.66 -6.46
C ALA A 171 -18.55 -3.34 -6.68
N THR A 172 -18.29 -2.33 -5.84
CA THR A 172 -18.89 -0.99 -5.97
C THR A 172 -18.51 -0.35 -7.31
N ALA A 173 -17.23 -0.39 -7.71
CA ALA A 173 -16.80 0.17 -8.99
C ALA A 173 -17.49 -0.51 -10.17
N ILE A 174 -17.52 -1.85 -10.22
CA ILE A 174 -18.18 -2.60 -11.29
C ILE A 174 -19.69 -2.29 -11.30
N GLN A 175 -20.34 -2.30 -10.13
CA GLN A 175 -21.77 -2.00 -10.03
C GLN A 175 -22.10 -0.61 -10.57
N LEU A 176 -21.35 0.43 -10.18
CA LEU A 176 -21.59 1.79 -10.65
C LEU A 176 -21.30 1.97 -12.14
N PHE A 177 -20.33 1.23 -12.68
CA PHE A 177 -19.96 1.30 -14.09
C PHE A 177 -20.88 0.52 -15.03
N TYR A 178 -21.71 -0.41 -14.53
CA TYR A 178 -22.61 -1.23 -15.37
C TYR A 178 -24.09 -1.04 -15.05
N GLN A 179 -24.43 -0.60 -13.83
CA GLN A 179 -25.82 -0.39 -13.38
C GLN A 179 -26.10 1.07 -13.01
N GLY A 180 -25.04 1.89 -12.85
CA GLY A 180 -25.17 3.30 -12.52
C GLY A 180 -25.42 4.18 -13.74
N ARG A 181 -25.57 5.49 -13.48
CA ARG A 181 -25.53 6.55 -14.49
C ARG A 181 -24.12 7.14 -14.61
N ILE A 182 -23.83 7.89 -15.68
CA ILE A 182 -22.53 8.57 -15.84
C ILE A 182 -22.20 9.47 -14.64
N TRP A 183 -23.19 10.14 -14.06
CA TRP A 183 -22.97 10.99 -12.89
C TRP A 183 -22.57 10.20 -11.65
N ASN A 184 -23.03 8.95 -11.50
CA ASN A 184 -22.62 8.07 -10.40
C ASN A 184 -21.12 7.75 -10.48
N ILE A 185 -20.62 7.52 -11.69
CA ILE A 185 -19.20 7.25 -11.94
C ILE A 185 -18.37 8.49 -11.54
N LEU A 186 -18.78 9.68 -11.97
CA LEU A 186 -18.12 10.93 -11.61
C LEU A 186 -18.14 11.17 -10.10
N LEU A 187 -19.31 10.98 -9.46
CA LEU A 187 -19.45 11.13 -8.01
C LEU A 187 -18.55 10.15 -7.26
N PHE A 188 -18.45 8.90 -7.71
CA PHE A 188 -17.55 7.91 -7.13
C PHE A 188 -16.08 8.35 -7.21
N LEU A 189 -15.63 8.85 -8.36
CA LEU A 189 -14.27 9.38 -8.52
C LEU A 189 -14.02 10.58 -7.60
N LEU A 190 -14.99 11.49 -7.48
CA LEU A 190 -14.94 12.64 -6.57
C LEU A 190 -14.87 12.21 -5.10
N ILE A 191 -15.65 11.22 -4.69
CA ILE A 191 -15.65 10.70 -3.31
C ILE A 191 -14.32 10.04 -2.99
N VAL A 192 -13.81 9.15 -3.85
CA VAL A 192 -12.49 8.53 -3.69
C VAL A 192 -11.42 9.62 -3.54
N GLN A 193 -11.51 10.67 -4.36
CA GLN A 193 -10.57 11.77 -4.33
C GLN A 193 -10.69 12.62 -3.06
N ALA A 194 -11.90 12.92 -2.61
CA ALA A 194 -12.17 13.68 -1.39
C ALA A 194 -11.66 12.93 -0.15
N VAL A 195 -11.93 11.62 -0.04
CA VAL A 195 -11.40 10.79 1.05
C VAL A 195 -9.86 10.77 1.02
N ALA A 196 -9.26 10.63 -0.17
CA ALA A 196 -7.81 10.67 -0.31
C ALA A 196 -7.22 12.03 0.11
N LEU A 197 -7.88 13.13 -0.24
CA LEU A 197 -7.52 14.48 0.18
C LEU A 197 -7.61 14.63 1.70
N ILE A 198 -8.72 14.26 2.32
CA ILE A 198 -8.92 14.33 3.78
C ILE A 198 -7.80 13.57 4.49
N LYS A 199 -7.51 12.33 4.07
CA LYS A 199 -6.41 11.53 4.63
C LYS A 199 -5.05 12.19 4.44
N SER A 200 -4.79 12.76 3.26
CA SER A 200 -3.52 13.42 2.95
C SER A 200 -3.33 14.73 3.73
N SER A 201 -4.40 15.51 3.93
CA SER A 201 -4.40 16.73 4.72
C SER A 201 -4.17 16.43 6.18
N PHE A 202 -4.85 15.42 6.74
CA PHE A 202 -4.60 14.95 8.10
C PHE A 202 -3.14 14.52 8.29
N ALA A 203 -2.60 13.75 7.34
CA ALA A 203 -1.20 13.34 7.36
C ALA A 203 -0.23 14.54 7.24
N SER A 204 -0.59 15.57 6.48
CA SER A 204 0.16 16.83 6.37
C SER A 204 0.20 17.60 7.69
N CYS A 205 -0.95 17.71 8.38
CA CYS A 205 -1.03 18.33 9.69
C CYS A 205 -0.19 17.57 10.72
N MET A 206 -0.33 16.25 10.78
CA MET A 206 0.45 15.41 11.69
C MET A 206 1.96 15.47 11.44
N ARG A 207 2.38 15.50 10.18
CA ARG A 207 3.80 15.58 9.83
C ARG A 207 4.36 17.00 9.95
N GLY A 208 3.52 18.02 9.97
CA GLY A 208 3.93 19.43 9.82
C GLY A 208 4.57 19.72 8.46
N ASN A 209 4.19 18.97 7.41
CA ASN A 209 4.82 19.10 6.10
C ASN A 209 3.83 18.89 4.95
N ILE A 210 3.64 19.94 4.15
CA ILE A 210 2.72 20.01 3.00
C ILE A 210 2.97 18.93 1.94
N VAL A 211 4.18 18.36 1.89
CA VAL A 211 4.53 17.26 0.97
C VAL A 211 3.59 16.07 1.13
N MET A 212 2.98 15.87 2.30
CA MET A 212 2.01 14.78 2.51
C MET A 212 0.70 14.94 1.75
N VAL A 213 0.34 16.15 1.29
CA VAL A 213 -0.87 16.36 0.46
C VAL A 213 -0.80 15.54 -0.83
N PHE A 214 0.40 15.30 -1.36
CA PHE A 214 0.61 14.45 -2.53
C PHE A 214 0.30 12.97 -2.30
N MET A 215 0.07 12.55 -1.04
CA MET A 215 -0.46 11.23 -0.74
C MET A 215 -1.85 11.02 -1.38
N SER A 216 -2.59 12.10 -1.66
CA SER A 216 -3.87 12.02 -2.36
C SER A 216 -3.74 11.41 -3.76
N PHE A 217 -2.60 11.57 -4.45
CA PHE A 217 -2.32 10.90 -5.74
C PHE A 217 -2.16 9.38 -5.62
N TYR A 218 -1.83 8.88 -4.44
CA TYR A 218 -1.72 7.44 -4.21
C TYR A 218 -3.08 6.73 -4.36
N SER A 219 -4.21 7.44 -4.22
CA SER A 219 -5.54 6.87 -4.44
C SER A 219 -5.70 6.37 -5.88
N VAL A 220 -5.15 7.08 -6.86
CA VAL A 220 -5.18 6.64 -8.26
C VAL A 220 -4.34 5.40 -8.47
N LEU A 221 -3.13 5.33 -7.90
CA LEU A 221 -2.35 4.09 -7.93
C LEU A 221 -3.08 2.93 -7.26
N TYR A 222 -3.80 3.21 -6.16
CA TYR A 222 -4.58 2.21 -5.46
C TYR A 222 -5.73 1.67 -6.33
N MET A 223 -6.53 2.56 -6.91
CA MET A 223 -7.70 2.20 -7.72
C MET A 223 -7.34 1.59 -9.08
N SER A 224 -6.31 2.11 -9.75
CA SER A 224 -5.91 1.65 -11.08
C SER A 224 -5.03 0.40 -11.06
N SER A 225 -4.18 0.27 -10.04
CA SER A 225 -3.07 -0.69 -10.06
C SER A 225 -3.16 -1.71 -8.92
N LEU A 226 -3.32 -1.25 -7.67
CA LEU A 226 -3.26 -2.15 -6.51
C LEU A 226 -4.50 -3.03 -6.35
N LEU A 227 -5.70 -2.50 -6.62
CA LEU A 227 -6.93 -3.28 -6.57
C LEU A 227 -6.87 -4.51 -7.49
N PRO A 228 -6.62 -4.36 -8.81
CA PRO A 228 -6.52 -5.53 -9.68
C PRO A 228 -5.29 -6.40 -9.37
N ALA A 229 -4.17 -5.81 -8.96
CA ALA A 229 -3.00 -6.57 -8.53
C ALA A 229 -3.28 -7.47 -7.30
N LYS A 230 -4.14 -7.02 -6.36
CA LYS A 230 -4.58 -7.83 -5.21
C LYS A 230 -5.43 -9.02 -5.65
N MET A 231 -6.38 -8.81 -6.57
CA MET A 231 -7.19 -9.92 -7.09
C MET A 231 -6.35 -10.95 -7.82
N PHE A 232 -5.40 -10.47 -8.62
CA PHE A 232 -4.45 -11.35 -9.30
C PHE A 232 -3.50 -12.06 -8.33
N ALA A 233 -3.09 -11.40 -7.26
CA ALA A 233 -2.30 -12.01 -6.20
C ALA A 233 -3.05 -13.16 -5.53
N ILE A 234 -4.34 -13.01 -5.25
CA ILE A 234 -5.19 -14.09 -4.71
C ILE A 234 -5.30 -15.23 -5.72
N ALA A 235 -5.65 -14.93 -6.98
CA ALA A 235 -5.80 -15.94 -8.03
C ALA A 235 -4.51 -16.71 -8.33
N THR A 236 -3.34 -16.10 -8.07
CA THR A 236 -2.02 -16.71 -8.32
C THR A 236 -1.20 -16.91 -7.04
N ILE A 237 -1.87 -17.00 -5.89
CA ILE A 237 -1.24 -17.05 -4.57
C ILE A 237 -0.25 -18.23 -4.44
N ASN A 238 -0.55 -19.34 -5.12
CA ASN A 238 0.24 -20.56 -5.07
C ASN A 238 1.50 -20.53 -5.96
N LYS A 239 1.65 -19.51 -6.81
CA LYS A 239 2.84 -19.37 -7.66
C LYS A 239 3.98 -18.73 -6.86
N ALA A 240 4.99 -19.53 -6.53
CA ALA A 240 6.17 -19.16 -5.75
C ALA A 240 7.25 -18.36 -6.53
N GLY A 241 6.98 -17.93 -7.77
CA GLY A 241 7.92 -17.14 -8.55
C GLY A 241 8.15 -15.75 -7.96
N TRP A 242 9.41 -15.36 -7.78
CA TRP A 242 9.79 -14.05 -7.23
C TRP A 242 9.27 -12.88 -8.06
N GLY A 243 9.13 -13.05 -9.38
CA GLY A 243 8.52 -12.07 -10.29
C GLY A 243 9.26 -10.74 -10.46
N THR A 244 10.20 -10.42 -9.58
CA THR A 244 11.13 -9.29 -9.63
C THR A 244 12.55 -9.82 -9.54
N SER A 245 13.45 -9.34 -10.39
CA SER A 245 14.87 -9.67 -10.32
C SER A 245 15.57 -8.99 -9.15
N GLY A 246 16.77 -9.49 -8.82
CA GLY A 246 17.65 -8.90 -7.81
C GLY A 246 18.02 -7.46 -8.14
N ARG A 247 18.60 -6.72 -7.18
CA ARG A 247 18.87 -5.28 -7.35
C ARG A 247 19.85 -4.96 -8.49
N LYS A 248 20.78 -5.86 -8.81
CA LYS A 248 21.84 -5.67 -9.82
C LYS A 248 21.44 -6.09 -11.24
N THR A 249 20.38 -6.89 -11.40
CA THR A 249 19.91 -7.36 -12.70
C THR A 249 18.49 -6.86 -12.90
N ILE A 250 18.20 -6.15 -13.99
CA ILE A 250 16.84 -5.69 -14.29
C ILE A 250 16.25 -6.68 -15.29
N VAL A 251 15.41 -7.59 -14.81
CA VAL A 251 14.59 -8.45 -15.67
C VAL A 251 13.21 -7.81 -15.77
N THR A 252 12.79 -7.52 -16.99
CA THR A 252 11.46 -7.02 -17.28
C THR A 252 10.46 -8.16 -17.19
N ASN A 253 9.50 -8.03 -16.27
CA ASN A 253 8.42 -8.98 -16.12
C ASN A 253 7.09 -8.27 -16.33
N PHE A 254 6.40 -8.60 -17.43
CA PHE A 254 5.14 -7.98 -17.82
C PHE A 254 3.90 -8.62 -17.18
N VAL A 255 4.06 -9.69 -16.40
CA VAL A 255 2.95 -10.39 -15.75
C VAL A 255 2.12 -9.45 -14.87
N GLY A 256 2.74 -8.46 -14.23
CA GLY A 256 2.03 -7.44 -13.45
C GLY A 256 1.04 -6.60 -14.26
N LEU A 257 1.24 -6.42 -15.57
CA LEU A 257 0.33 -5.63 -16.42
C LEU A 257 -0.96 -6.37 -16.76
N VAL A 258 -0.95 -7.71 -16.79
CA VAL A 258 -2.12 -8.52 -17.13
C VAL A 258 -3.37 -8.11 -16.34
N PRO A 259 -3.34 -8.07 -14.98
CA PRO A 259 -4.52 -7.67 -14.23
C PRO A 259 -4.93 -6.22 -14.43
N ILE A 260 -3.99 -5.34 -14.74
CA ILE A 260 -4.28 -3.93 -15.03
C ILE A 260 -4.99 -3.80 -16.37
N SER A 261 -4.50 -4.47 -17.41
CA SER A 261 -5.15 -4.50 -18.71
C SER A 261 -6.58 -5.02 -18.60
N VAL A 262 -6.78 -6.15 -17.92
CA VAL A 262 -8.13 -6.71 -17.67
C VAL A 262 -9.03 -5.72 -16.94
N TRP A 263 -8.50 -5.08 -15.88
CA TRP A 263 -9.25 -4.09 -15.09
C TRP A 263 -9.70 -2.89 -15.93
N PHE A 264 -8.80 -2.28 -16.70
CA PHE A 264 -9.15 -1.16 -17.54
C PHE A 264 -10.09 -1.55 -18.69
N THR A 265 -9.96 -2.76 -19.25
CA THR A 265 -10.93 -3.26 -20.23
C THR A 265 -12.32 -3.39 -19.62
N ILE A 266 -12.45 -3.96 -18.42
CA ILE A 266 -13.74 -4.09 -17.72
C ILE A 266 -14.36 -2.72 -17.46
N LEU A 267 -13.58 -1.76 -16.95
CA LEU A 267 -14.09 -0.41 -16.67
C LEU A 267 -14.46 0.34 -17.95
N PHE A 268 -13.64 0.24 -19.00
CA PHE A 268 -13.90 0.89 -20.28
C PHE A 268 -15.17 0.35 -20.94
N LEU A 269 -15.35 -0.97 -20.96
CA LEU A 269 -16.58 -1.60 -21.43
C LEU A 269 -17.79 -1.17 -20.60
N GLY A 270 -17.64 -1.02 -19.29
CA GLY A 270 -18.69 -0.50 -18.41
C GLY A 270 -19.11 0.93 -18.76
N ILE A 271 -18.14 1.82 -18.98
CA ILE A 271 -18.42 3.20 -19.42
C ILE A 271 -19.19 3.19 -20.75
N ILE A 272 -18.70 2.45 -21.76
CA ILE A 272 -19.37 2.34 -23.06
C ILE A 272 -20.79 1.80 -22.89
N TYR A 273 -20.96 0.73 -22.12
CA TYR A 273 -22.25 0.12 -21.85
C TYR A 273 -23.23 1.12 -21.22
N THR A 274 -22.79 1.85 -20.20
CA THR A 274 -23.59 2.86 -19.51
C THR A 274 -23.99 4.00 -20.46
N VAL A 275 -23.04 4.53 -21.23
CA VAL A 275 -23.30 5.58 -22.22
C VAL A 275 -24.31 5.11 -23.27
N VAL A 276 -24.13 3.91 -23.83
CA VAL A 276 -25.06 3.35 -24.83
C VAL A 276 -26.45 3.13 -24.23
N GLN A 277 -26.53 2.62 -22.99
CA GLN A 277 -27.80 2.39 -22.32
C GLN A 277 -28.53 3.71 -22.03
N GLU A 278 -27.82 4.75 -21.63
CA GLU A 278 -28.40 6.08 -21.42
C GLU A 278 -28.84 6.72 -22.74
N THR A 279 -28.05 6.60 -23.80
CA THR A 279 -28.39 7.16 -25.12
C THR A 279 -29.61 6.47 -25.75
N ARG A 280 -29.85 5.19 -25.45
CA ARG A 280 -31.00 4.42 -25.94
C ARG A 280 -32.29 4.68 -25.17
N LYS A 281 -32.20 5.19 -23.94
CA LYS A 281 -33.37 5.58 -23.16
C LYS A 281 -33.70 7.00 -23.60
N ASP A 282 -34.84 7.21 -24.26
CA ASP A 282 -35.34 8.52 -24.71
C ASP A 282 -35.68 9.51 -23.56
N PHE A 283 -35.09 9.33 -22.38
CA PHE A 283 -35.22 10.25 -21.26
C PHE A 283 -34.18 11.35 -21.42
N PRO A 284 -34.59 12.62 -21.62
CA PRO A 284 -33.65 13.72 -21.58
C PRO A 284 -32.96 13.74 -20.21
N PHE A 285 -31.63 13.90 -20.21
CA PHE A 285 -30.88 14.16 -18.99
C PHE A 285 -31.55 15.32 -18.23
N PRO A 286 -32.00 15.10 -16.98
CA PRO A 286 -32.51 16.20 -16.17
C PRO A 286 -31.46 17.31 -16.09
N ASP A 287 -31.88 18.57 -16.17
CA ASP A 287 -30.92 19.68 -16.20
C ASP A 287 -30.06 19.74 -14.92
N SER A 288 -30.60 19.28 -13.79
CA SER A 288 -29.85 19.09 -12.55
C SER A 288 -28.68 18.10 -12.69
N GLU A 289 -28.87 16.98 -13.39
CA GLU A 289 -27.80 15.99 -13.62
C GLU A 289 -26.71 16.54 -14.53
N LYS A 290 -27.07 17.31 -15.57
CA LYS A 290 -26.10 17.98 -16.45
C LYS A 290 -25.26 19.00 -15.67
N ILE A 291 -25.88 19.80 -14.81
CA ILE A 291 -25.18 20.77 -13.97
C ILE A 291 -24.19 20.05 -13.06
N VAL A 292 -24.61 18.97 -12.38
CA VAL A 292 -23.72 18.17 -11.51
C VAL A 292 -22.56 17.57 -12.29
N LEU A 293 -22.81 17.07 -13.51
CA LEU A 293 -21.77 16.53 -14.38
C LEU A 293 -20.73 17.59 -14.77
N ILE A 294 -21.18 18.77 -15.21
CA ILE A 294 -20.30 19.85 -15.64
C ILE A 294 -19.48 20.37 -14.45
N VAL A 295 -20.15 20.72 -13.35
CA VAL A 295 -19.49 21.25 -12.15
C VAL A 295 -18.54 20.20 -11.56
N GLY A 296 -18.99 18.95 -11.42
CA GLY A 296 -18.17 17.85 -10.90
C GLY A 296 -16.95 17.58 -11.78
N ALA A 297 -17.08 17.62 -13.11
CA ALA A 297 -15.97 17.44 -14.03
C ALA A 297 -14.95 18.59 -13.92
N ILE A 298 -15.41 19.83 -13.81
CA ILE A 298 -14.54 21.00 -13.60
C ILE A 298 -13.80 20.90 -12.26
N VAL A 299 -14.48 20.52 -11.18
CA VAL A 299 -13.87 20.32 -9.85
C VAL A 299 -12.82 19.21 -9.91
N TYR A 300 -13.14 18.09 -10.56
CA TYR A 300 -12.20 16.98 -10.72
C TYR A 300 -10.97 17.39 -11.54
N ALA A 301 -11.16 18.05 -12.68
CA ALA A 301 -10.08 18.50 -13.55
C ALA A 301 -9.20 19.57 -12.87
N SER A 302 -9.81 20.57 -12.22
CA SER A 302 -9.07 21.62 -11.51
C SER A 302 -8.22 21.06 -10.37
N TYR A 303 -8.72 20.06 -9.64
CA TYR A 303 -7.93 19.34 -8.64
C TYR A 303 -6.66 18.73 -9.24
N TRP A 304 -6.77 18.02 -10.37
CA TRP A 304 -5.62 17.39 -11.03
C TRP A 304 -4.61 18.43 -11.52
N VAL A 305 -5.09 19.49 -12.19
CA VAL A 305 -4.23 20.58 -12.68
C VAL A 305 -3.50 21.24 -11.52
N MET A 306 -4.22 21.57 -10.43
CA MET A 306 -3.63 22.21 -9.25
C MET A 306 -2.57 21.32 -8.59
N LEU A 307 -2.84 20.05 -8.33
CA LEU A 307 -1.85 19.22 -7.67
C LEU A 307 -0.67 18.83 -8.57
N LEU A 308 -0.88 18.64 -9.88
CA LEU A 308 0.21 18.37 -10.81
C LEU A 308 1.14 19.57 -10.93
N THR A 309 0.57 20.78 -11.01
CA THR A 309 1.37 22.02 -11.00
C THR A 309 2.15 22.17 -9.69
N LEU A 310 1.51 21.95 -8.53
CA LEU A 310 2.18 21.96 -7.22
C LEU A 310 3.30 20.91 -7.13
N TYR A 311 3.09 19.71 -7.67
CA TYR A 311 4.12 18.68 -7.70
C TYR A 311 5.32 19.11 -8.53
N MET A 312 5.08 19.64 -9.73
CA MET A 312 6.15 20.11 -10.61
C MET A 312 6.96 21.22 -9.93
N VAL A 313 6.29 22.18 -9.29
CA VAL A 313 6.95 23.29 -8.60
C VAL A 313 7.71 22.82 -7.35
N LEU A 314 7.06 22.08 -6.45
CA LEU A 314 7.61 21.76 -5.13
C LEU A 314 8.56 20.56 -5.12
N ILE A 315 8.33 19.58 -5.99
CA ILE A 315 9.07 18.30 -5.95
C ILE A 315 10.05 18.20 -7.10
N THR A 316 9.66 18.47 -8.35
CA THR A 316 10.60 18.29 -9.46
C THR A 316 11.67 19.38 -9.51
N LYS A 317 11.32 20.65 -9.21
CA LYS A 317 12.30 21.75 -9.17
C LYS A 317 13.12 21.75 -7.88
N CYS A 318 12.49 21.70 -6.71
CA CYS A 318 13.20 21.77 -5.43
C CYS A 318 13.81 20.42 -4.99
N GLY A 319 13.28 19.29 -5.47
CA GLY A 319 13.77 17.96 -5.15
C GLY A 319 15.10 17.60 -5.83
N LYS A 320 15.42 18.21 -6.97
CA LYS A 320 16.74 18.02 -7.62
C LYS A 320 17.90 18.47 -6.72
N ARG A 321 17.82 19.66 -6.13
CA ARG A 321 18.82 20.15 -5.15
C ARG A 321 18.94 19.23 -3.92
N LYS A 322 17.82 18.71 -3.43
CA LYS A 322 17.81 17.79 -2.28
C LYS A 322 18.30 16.39 -2.63
N LYS A 323 18.23 15.98 -3.91
CA LYS A 323 18.74 14.70 -4.38
C LYS A 323 20.26 14.67 -4.27
N GLU A 324 20.94 15.72 -4.72
CA GLU A 324 22.41 15.85 -4.64
C GLU A 324 22.87 15.77 -3.17
N GLN A 325 22.33 16.64 -2.30
CA GLN A 325 22.67 16.66 -0.88
C GLN A 325 22.43 15.33 -0.13
N GLN A 326 21.40 14.57 -0.54
CA GLN A 326 21.05 13.31 0.13
C GLN A 326 21.95 12.15 -0.30
N TYR A 327 22.51 12.19 -1.51
CA TYR A 327 23.52 11.22 -1.96
C TYR A 327 24.89 11.51 -1.34
N ASP A 328 25.27 12.78 -1.19
CA ASP A 328 26.53 13.17 -0.53
C ASP A 328 26.58 12.70 0.93
N MET A 329 25.49 12.87 1.70
CA MET A 329 25.40 12.35 3.08
C MET A 329 25.49 10.82 3.22
N VAL A 330 25.22 10.05 2.15
CA VAL A 330 25.35 8.58 2.18
C VAL A 330 26.77 8.13 1.83
N LEU A 331 27.52 8.94 1.10
CA LEU A 331 28.91 8.68 0.74
C LEU A 331 29.89 9.09 1.86
N ASP A 332 29.46 9.99 2.76
CA ASP A 332 30.23 10.48 3.92
C ASP A 332 30.09 9.62 5.19
N VAL A 333 29.51 8.40 5.10
CA VAL A 333 29.38 7.41 6.20
C VAL A 333 30.07 6.12 5.81
#